data_AF-A0A2G6E7E0-F1
#
_entry.id   AF-A0A2G6E7E0-F1
#
_cell.length_a   1.000
_cell.length_b   1.000
_cell.length_c   1.000
_cell.angle_alpha   90.00
_cell.angle_beta   90.00
_cell.angle_gamma   90.00
#
_symmetry.space_group_name_H-M   'P 1'
#
loop_
_entity.id
_entity.type
_entity.pdbx_description
1 polymer ?
#
loop_
_entity_poly.entity_id
_entity_poly.type
_entity_poly.pdbx_seq_one_letter_code
_entity_poly.pdbx_strand_id
1 'polypeptide(L)'
;MQDTTNITVIGAGNGGIAAAADLTMRGFRVTLYERPQAESQLEDIRQLGGIHLESLPSSGLQSGFAKFDNITTDIEEALHEAELIFVVVAAFLQEEI
;
A
#
# COMPACT_ATOMS: atom_id res chain seq x y z
N MET A 1 21.78 1.03 -11.73
CA MET A 1 20.35 1.11 -11.41
C MET A 1 20.27 1.75 -10.03
N GLN A 2 19.38 2.70 -9.79
CA GLN A 2 19.11 3.12 -8.41
C GLN A 2 18.31 1.99 -7.77
N ASP A 3 18.83 1.44 -6.68
CA ASP A 3 18.08 0.47 -5.88
C ASP A 3 16.81 1.16 -5.39
N THR A 4 15.66 0.64 -5.82
CA THR A 4 14.36 1.19 -5.44
C THR A 4 13.91 0.49 -4.18
N THR A 5 13.66 1.25 -3.11
CA THR A 5 13.30 0.66 -1.82
C THR A 5 11.94 -0.05 -1.89
N ASN A 6 11.91 -1.27 -1.36
CA ASN A 6 10.70 -2.07 -1.22
C ASN A 6 9.99 -1.75 0.10
N ILE A 7 8.76 -1.24 0.01
CA ILE A 7 7.96 -0.85 1.17
C ILE A 7 6.69 -1.69 1.22
N THR A 8 6.44 -2.31 2.37
CA THR A 8 5.17 -2.98 2.64
C THR A 8 4.29 -2.09 3.49
N VAL A 9 3.08 -1.82 3.02
CA VAL A 9 2.05 -1.10 3.77
C VAL A 9 1.03 -2.13 4.27
N ILE A 10 0.95 -2.28 5.59
CA ILE A 10 -0.01 -3.14 6.27
C ILE A 10 -1.24 -2.30 6.62
N GLY A 11 -2.40 -2.71 6.12
CA GLY A 11 -3.68 -2.05 6.28
C GLY A 11 -4.15 -1.45 4.95
N ALA A 12 -5.29 -1.91 4.44
CA ALA A 12 -5.95 -1.43 3.24
C ALA A 12 -7.20 -0.59 3.54
N GLY A 13 -7.23 0.07 4.71
CA GLY A 13 -8.16 1.18 4.96
C GLY A 13 -7.73 2.44 4.21
N ASN A 14 -8.57 3.50 4.23
CA ASN A 14 -8.30 4.77 3.53
C ASN A 14 -6.89 5.33 3.78
N GLY A 15 -6.41 5.28 5.03
CA GLY A 15 -5.08 5.77 5.39
C GLY A 15 -3.94 4.95 4.78
N GLY A 16 -4.03 3.63 4.84
CA GLY A 16 -3.02 2.74 4.27
C GLY A 16 -3.00 2.76 2.76
N ILE A 17 -4.18 2.79 2.11
CA ILE A 17 -4.30 2.98 0.66
C ILE A 17 -3.69 4.32 0.23
N ALA A 18 -3.99 5.42 0.93
CA ALA A 18 -3.44 6.73 0.61
C ALA A 18 -1.92 6.76 0.78
N ALA A 19 -1.39 6.15 1.85
CA ALA A 19 0.04 6.05 2.08
C ALA A 19 0.73 5.20 1.00
N ALA A 20 0.17 4.03 0.67
CA ALA A 20 0.68 3.16 -0.38
C ALA A 20 0.71 3.88 -1.74
N ALA A 21 -0.35 4.62 -2.06
CA ALA A 21 -0.42 5.39 -3.29
C ALA A 21 0.62 6.51 -3.33
N ASP A 22 0.75 7.32 -2.28
CA ASP A 22 1.73 8.41 -2.21
C ASP A 22 3.18 7.88 -2.29
N LEU A 23 3.49 6.79 -1.60
CA LEU A 23 4.81 6.13 -1.67
C LEU A 23 5.11 5.60 -3.08
N THR A 24 4.11 5.00 -3.73
CA THR A 24 4.23 4.54 -5.12
C THR A 24 4.50 5.72 -6.07
N MET A 25 3.77 6.82 -5.92
CA MET A 25 3.96 8.03 -6.74
C MET A 25 5.35 8.66 -6.56
N ARG A 26 5.95 8.51 -5.37
CA ARG A 26 7.33 8.93 -5.09
C ARG A 26 8.40 8.00 -5.68
N GLY A 27 8.00 6.88 -6.30
CA GLY A 27 8.87 5.96 -7.01
C GLY A 27 9.35 4.76 -6.19
N PHE A 28 8.73 4.46 -5.03
CA PHE A 28 9.01 3.24 -4.28
C PHE A 28 8.27 2.03 -4.86
N ARG A 29 8.80 0.82 -4.63
CA ARG A 29 8.09 -0.43 -4.91
C ARG A 29 7.22 -0.75 -3.71
N VAL A 30 5.90 -0.74 -3.89
CA VAL A 30 4.97 -0.85 -2.77
C VAL A 30 4.17 -2.14 -2.86
N THR A 31 4.19 -2.90 -1.77
CA THR A 31 3.30 -4.02 -1.51
C THR A 31 2.20 -3.57 -0.55
N LEU A 32 0.93 -3.72 -0.95
CA LEU A 32 -0.22 -3.48 -0.08
C LEU A 32 -0.67 -4.80 0.54
N TYR A 33 -0.72 -4.86 1.86
CA TYR A 33 -1.22 -6.00 2.61
C TYR A 33 -2.48 -5.64 3.40
N GLU A 34 -3.41 -6.58 3.47
CA GLU A 34 -4.49 -6.57 4.44
C GLU A 34 -4.77 -8.00 4.94
N ARG A 35 -5.40 -8.14 6.09
CA ARG A 35 -5.71 -9.46 6.63
C ARG A 35 -6.70 -10.23 5.74
N PRO A 36 -6.63 -11.58 5.71
CA PRO A 36 -7.50 -12.41 4.87
C PRO A 36 -9.00 -12.17 5.02
N GLN A 37 -9.46 -11.68 6.17
CA GLN A 37 -10.88 -11.38 6.41
C GLN A 37 -11.39 -10.21 5.56
N ALA A 38 -10.50 -9.41 4.97
CA ALA A 38 -10.83 -8.29 4.11
C ALA A 38 -10.54 -8.56 2.62
N GLU A 39 -10.40 -9.82 2.22
CA GLU A 39 -10.16 -10.25 0.84
C GLU A 39 -11.09 -9.54 -0.17
N SER A 40 -12.38 -9.44 0.15
CA SER A 40 -13.38 -8.79 -0.72
C SER A 40 -13.16 -7.29 -0.91
N GLN A 41 -12.44 -6.63 0.00
CA GLN A 41 -12.11 -5.20 -0.08
C GLN A 41 -10.88 -4.95 -0.97
N LEU A 42 -10.00 -5.95 -1.12
CA LEU A 42 -8.82 -5.88 -1.97
C LEU A 42 -9.09 -6.28 -3.43
N GLU A 43 -10.17 -7.01 -3.70
CA GLU A 43 -10.48 -7.55 -5.02
C GLU A 43 -10.48 -6.45 -6.12
N ASP A 44 -11.18 -5.35 -5.89
CA ASP A 44 -11.24 -4.24 -6.86
C ASP A 44 -9.86 -3.61 -7.09
N ILE A 45 -9.07 -3.43 -6.02
CA ILE A 45 -7.72 -2.86 -6.10
C ILE A 45 -6.79 -3.81 -6.86
N ARG A 46 -6.90 -5.13 -6.65
CA ARG A 46 -6.14 -6.15 -7.38
C ARG A 46 -6.51 -6.18 -8.86
N GLN A 47 -7.79 -6.14 -9.18
CA GLN A 47 -8.26 -6.13 -10.57
C GLN A 47 -7.73 -4.91 -11.34
N LEU A 48 -7.64 -3.76 -10.68
CA LEU A 48 -7.04 -2.55 -11.24
C LEU A 48 -5.50 -2.56 -11.17
N GLY A 49 -4.92 -3.32 -10.25
CA GLY A 49 -3.49 -3.35 -9.94
C GLY A 49 -2.99 -2.11 -9.17
N GLY A 50 -3.88 -1.33 -8.58
CA GLY A 50 -3.54 -0.05 -7.96
C GLY A 50 -4.74 0.86 -7.75
N ILE A 51 -4.48 2.14 -7.45
CA ILE A 51 -5.51 3.15 -7.21
C ILE A 51 -5.22 4.48 -7.92
N HIS A 52 -6.26 5.23 -8.27
CA HIS A 52 -6.12 6.62 -8.69
C HIS A 52 -6.05 7.54 -7.47
N LEU A 53 -4.91 8.19 -7.25
CA LEU A 53 -4.70 9.17 -6.21
C LEU A 53 -5.02 10.57 -6.73
N GLU A 54 -5.96 11.24 -6.05
CA GLU A 54 -6.25 12.66 -6.26
C GLU A 54 -5.69 13.48 -5.09
N SER A 55 -4.69 14.29 -5.39
CA SER A 55 -4.14 15.29 -4.47
C SER A 55 -4.79 16.66 -4.69
N LEU A 56 -4.93 17.43 -3.61
CA LEU A 56 -5.36 18.83 -3.71
C LEU A 56 -4.28 19.65 -4.44
N PRO A 57 -4.64 20.52 -5.41
CA PRO A 57 -3.65 21.34 -6.13
C PRO A 57 -2.78 22.21 -5.20
N SER A 58 -3.30 22.58 -4.04
CA SER A 58 -2.59 23.39 -3.04
C SER A 58 -1.57 22.61 -2.20
N SER A 59 -1.56 21.27 -2.23
CA SER A 59 -0.63 20.46 -1.44
C SER A 59 0.76 20.33 -2.08
N GLY A 60 0.87 20.58 -3.40
CA GLY A 60 2.08 20.31 -4.17
C GLY A 60 2.40 18.82 -4.35
N LEU A 61 1.51 17.93 -3.93
CA LEU A 61 1.64 16.48 -4.11
C LEU A 61 1.18 16.06 -5.51
N GLN A 62 1.70 14.93 -5.98
CA GLN A 62 1.31 14.36 -7.27
C GLN A 62 -0.06 13.70 -7.20
N SER A 63 -0.80 13.79 -8.32
CA SER A 63 -1.99 12.98 -8.59
C SER A 63 -1.66 12.01 -9.73
N GLY A 64 -2.34 10.87 -9.77
CA GLY A 64 -2.13 9.89 -10.85
C GLY A 64 -2.52 8.48 -10.44
N PHE A 65 -2.29 7.54 -11.36
CA PHE A 65 -2.50 6.13 -11.08
C PHE A 65 -1.28 5.53 -10.39
N ALA A 66 -1.45 5.16 -9.13
CA ALA A 66 -0.45 4.47 -8.32
C ALA A 66 -0.61 2.96 -8.51
N LYS A 67 0.25 2.37 -9.34
CA LYS A 67 0.30 0.93 -9.56
C LYS A 67 1.15 0.26 -8.46
N PHE A 68 0.54 -0.61 -7.68
CA PHE A 68 1.24 -1.37 -6.64
C PHE A 68 2.05 -2.51 -7.27
N ASP A 69 3.18 -2.84 -6.65
CA ASP A 69 4.05 -3.94 -7.08
C ASP A 69 3.43 -5.29 -6.72
N ASN A 70 2.84 -5.36 -5.53
CA ASN A 70 2.03 -6.49 -5.08
C ASN A 70 0.85 -6.04 -4.21
N ILE A 71 -0.22 -6.85 -4.19
CA ILE A 71 -1.40 -6.66 -3.34
C ILE A 71 -1.78 -8.05 -2.82
N THR A 72 -1.59 -8.31 -1.53
CA THR A 72 -1.72 -9.66 -0.98
C THR A 72 -2.44 -9.68 0.37
N THR A 73 -3.01 -10.84 0.71
CA THR A 73 -3.51 -11.17 2.05
C THR A 73 -2.63 -12.18 2.76
N ASP A 74 -1.54 -12.61 2.12
CA ASP A 74 -0.49 -13.45 2.69
C ASP A 74 0.62 -12.57 3.28
N ILE A 75 0.84 -12.70 4.58
CA ILE A 75 1.85 -11.89 5.29
C ILE A 75 3.28 -12.34 4.95
N GLU A 76 3.52 -13.61 4.67
CA GLU A 76 4.84 -14.10 4.27
C GLU A 76 5.23 -13.51 2.92
N GLU A 77 4.29 -13.49 1.98
CA GLU A 77 4.46 -12.84 0.69
C GLU A 77 4.68 -11.33 0.82
N ALA A 78 3.89 -10.67 1.69
CA ALA A 78 4.00 -9.24 1.91
C ALA A 78 5.35 -8.81 2.50
N LEU A 79 5.98 -9.67 3.30
CA LEU A 79 7.23 -9.36 3.99
C LEU A 79 8.48 -9.85 3.24
N HIS A 80 8.32 -10.69 2.21
CA HIS A 80 9.43 -11.40 1.55
C HIS A 80 10.56 -10.47 1.08
N GLU A 81 10.21 -9.37 0.41
CA GLU A 81 11.17 -8.40 -0.12
C GLU A 81 11.16 -7.06 0.62
N ALA A 82 10.44 -6.95 1.75
CA ALA A 82 10.22 -5.69 2.45
C ALA A 82 11.50 -5.18 3.14
N GLU A 83 11.92 -3.97 2.80
CA GLU A 83 13.01 -3.26 3.50
C GLU A 83 12.46 -2.32 4.59
N LEU A 84 11.22 -1.87 4.41
CA LEU A 84 10.52 -0.97 5.33
C LEU A 84 9.05 -1.38 5.41
N ILE A 85 8.52 -1.43 6.63
CA ILE A 85 7.14 -1.81 6.89
C ILE A 85 6.39 -0.63 7.52
N PHE A 86 5.34 -0.19 6.85
CA PHE A 86 4.40 0.82 7.34
C PHE A 86 3.17 0.12 7.90
N VAL A 87 3.02 0.12 9.23
CA VAL A 87 1.83 -0.43 9.90
C VAL A 87 0.77 0.66 10.00
N VAL A 88 -0.16 0.68 9.04
CA VAL A 88 -1.21 1.70 8.89
C VAL A 88 -2.59 1.12 9.23
N VAL A 89 -2.68 0.56 10.44
CA VAL A 89 -3.94 0.13 11.06
C VAL A 89 -4.22 0.99 12.30
N ALA A 90 -5.46 0.94 12.80
CA ALA A 90 -5.77 1.59 14.07
C ALA A 90 -4.85 1.05 15.18
N ALA A 91 -4.36 1.91 16.07
CA ALA A 91 -3.31 1.54 17.03
C ALA A 91 -3.66 0.32 17.89
N PHE A 92 -4.94 0.15 18.27
CA PHE A 92 -5.39 -0.99 19.06
C PHE A 92 -5.47 -2.31 18.27
N LEU A 93 -5.38 -2.28 16.94
CA LEU A 93 -5.35 -3.49 16.09
C LEU A 93 -3.92 -3.95 15.79
N GLN A 94 -2.90 -3.21 16.21
CA GLN A 94 -1.50 -3.53 15.86
C GLN A 94 -1.02 -4.84 16.47
N GLU A 95 -1.58 -5.27 17.61
CA GLU A 95 -1.24 -6.56 18.22
C GLU A 95 -1.82 -7.78 17.47
N GLU A 96 -2.76 -7.53 16.55
CA GLU A 96 -3.43 -8.57 15.75
C GLU A 96 -2.84 -8.70 14.33
N ILE A 97 -1.76 -7.99 14.04
CA ILE A 97 -1.00 -8.02 12.78
C ILE A 97 0.17 -8.98 12.94
#